data_AF-A0A2A4U114-F1
#
_entry.id   AF-A0A2A4U114-F1
#
_cell.length_a   1.000
_cell.length_b   1.000
_cell.length_c   1.000
_cell.angle_alpha   90.00
_cell.angle_beta   90.00
_cell.angle_gamma   90.00
#
_symmetry.space_group_name_H-M   'P 1'
#
loop_
_entity.id
_entity.type
_entity.pdbx_description
1 polymer ?
#
loop_
_entity_poly.entity_id
_entity_poly.type
_entity_poly.pdbx_seq_one_letter_code
_entity_poly.pdbx_strand_id
1 'polypeptide(L)'
;MKMGPPTIPVIIDSIKNEEGFPFTRCFYFCIETTTPAPGWLLETKWYNGPVLMLGMSAIILGPLNGEPLFGTTGGFGEMVEALDQDDEDFYLDQNAIWLPNSLFMGDGHERGAVYRVSLEAFRPAYNFTEHHLDTNTFLEQMHDRREDVVFSPQETEAFQKWDADLLLSIQEEYHANPDMVLRKKDDTPTPKLG
;
A
#
# COMPACT_ATOMS: atom_id res chain seq x y z
N MET A 1 -10.63 -16.16 20.44
CA MET A 1 -9.25 -16.23 19.91
C MET A 1 -8.62 -14.87 20.16
N LYS A 2 -7.53 -14.75 20.93
CA LYS A 2 -6.87 -13.45 21.09
C LYS A 2 -6.16 -13.17 19.77
N MET A 3 -6.62 -12.16 19.01
CA MET A 3 -5.83 -11.67 17.90
C MET A 3 -4.50 -11.18 18.45
N GLY A 4 -3.40 -11.52 17.77
CA GLY A 4 -2.10 -10.93 18.06
C GLY A 4 -2.14 -9.41 17.88
N PRO A 5 -1.06 -8.71 18.26
CA PRO A 5 -0.95 -7.29 17.93
C PRO A 5 -1.13 -7.07 16.43
N PRO A 6 -1.82 -5.99 16.01
CA PRO A 6 -2.05 -5.71 14.59
C PRO A 6 -0.73 -5.53 13.86
N THR A 7 -0.67 -6.07 12.64
CA THR A 7 0.47 -5.92 11.72
C THR A 7 -0.01 -5.36 10.39
N ILE A 8 0.82 -4.56 9.75
CA ILE A 8 0.55 -3.91 8.48
C ILE A 8 1.24 -4.71 7.37
N PRO A 9 0.52 -5.15 6.31
CA PRO A 9 1.16 -5.70 5.13
C PRO A 9 1.84 -4.57 4.36
N VAL A 10 3.13 -4.77 4.06
CA VAL A 10 3.91 -3.86 3.23
C VAL A 10 4.57 -4.63 2.09
N ILE A 11 4.61 -4.04 0.90
CA ILE A 11 5.21 -4.62 -0.31
C ILE A 11 6.52 -3.90 -0.58
N ILE A 12 7.59 -4.65 -0.82
CA ILE A 12 8.87 -4.06 -1.21
C ILE A 12 8.76 -3.46 -2.62
N ASP A 13 9.00 -2.17 -2.73
CA ASP A 13 9.05 -1.46 -4.01
C ASP A 13 10.48 -1.37 -4.55
N SER A 14 11.38 -0.88 -3.71
CA SER A 14 12.76 -0.64 -4.12
C SER A 14 13.73 -0.76 -2.96
N ILE A 15 14.94 -1.25 -3.28
CA ILE A 15 16.01 -1.49 -2.31
C ILE A 15 17.15 -0.54 -2.66
N LYS A 16 17.55 0.31 -1.71
CA LYS A 16 18.66 1.25 -1.85
C LYS A 16 19.83 0.75 -1.02
N ASN A 17 21.00 0.66 -1.64
CA ASN A 17 22.25 0.19 -1.00
C ASN A 17 23.35 1.27 -1.06
N GLU A 18 22.95 2.54 -1.16
CA GLU A 18 23.87 3.66 -1.23
C GLU A 18 24.52 3.92 0.13
N GLU A 19 25.80 4.33 0.13
CA GLU A 19 26.52 4.67 1.36
C GLU A 19 25.80 5.82 2.08
N GLY A 20 25.42 5.59 3.34
CA GLY A 20 24.63 6.55 4.13
C GLY A 20 23.11 6.46 3.93
N PHE A 21 22.61 5.66 2.99
CA PHE A 21 21.17 5.42 2.80
C PHE A 21 20.83 3.95 2.45
N PRO A 22 21.14 2.97 3.33
CA PRO A 22 20.79 1.57 3.13
C PRO A 22 19.33 1.29 3.56
N PHE A 23 18.37 1.80 2.79
CA PHE A 23 16.93 1.66 3.08
C PHE A 23 16.16 0.96 1.97
N THR A 24 15.11 0.27 2.38
CA THR A 24 14.12 -0.37 1.52
C THR A 24 12.85 0.46 1.59
N ARG A 25 12.35 0.87 0.42
CA ARG A 25 11.04 1.49 0.29
C ARG A 25 10.01 0.40 0.23
N CYS A 26 9.01 0.49 1.09
CA CYS A 26 7.86 -0.40 1.07
C CYS A 26 6.58 0.42 0.88
N PHE A 27 5.63 -0.10 0.11
CA PHE A 27 4.29 0.48 0.03
C PHE A 27 3.31 -0.29 0.91
N TYR A 28 2.29 0.41 1.39
CA TYR A 28 1.13 -0.17 2.04
C TYR A 28 -0.14 0.41 1.41
N PHE A 29 -1.21 -0.36 1.43
CA PHE A 29 -2.50 0.11 0.96
C PHE A 29 -3.23 0.88 2.04
N CYS A 30 -3.84 1.98 1.64
CA CYS A 30 -4.72 2.76 2.49
C CYS A 30 -5.95 3.24 1.72
N ILE A 31 -7.04 3.46 2.46
CA ILE A 31 -8.25 4.10 1.96
C ILE A 31 -8.14 5.57 2.33
N GLU A 32 -8.25 6.46 1.36
CA GLU A 32 -8.22 7.89 1.58
C GLU A 32 -9.55 8.55 1.25
N THR A 33 -9.81 9.69 1.88
CA THR A 33 -10.88 10.61 1.48
C THR A 33 -10.42 12.04 1.61
N THR A 34 -10.67 12.83 0.56
CA THR A 34 -10.43 14.27 0.54
C THR A 34 -11.69 15.08 0.79
N THR A 35 -12.87 14.45 0.77
CA THR A 35 -14.15 15.14 0.94
C THR A 35 -14.53 15.15 2.42
N PRO A 36 -14.78 16.34 3.02
CA PRO A 36 -15.37 16.42 4.35
C PRO A 36 -16.77 15.82 4.37
N ALA A 37 -16.92 14.66 5.02
CA ALA A 37 -18.22 14.00 5.16
C ALA A 37 -18.72 14.06 6.61
N PRO A 38 -20.01 14.39 6.86
CA PRO A 38 -20.63 14.23 8.18
C PRO A 38 -21.06 12.77 8.41
N GLY A 39 -21.42 12.43 9.66
CA GLY A 39 -22.02 11.12 9.97
C GLY A 39 -21.02 10.06 10.43
N TRP A 40 -19.73 10.39 10.52
CA TRP A 40 -18.74 9.51 11.12
C TRP A 40 -18.91 9.41 12.62
N LEU A 41 -18.78 8.19 13.13
CA LEU A 41 -18.68 7.91 14.55
C LEU A 41 -17.24 7.53 14.86
N LEU A 42 -16.60 8.30 15.73
CA LEU A 42 -15.29 7.95 16.24
C LEU A 42 -15.45 7.23 17.56
N GLU A 43 -15.08 5.94 17.58
CA GLU A 43 -14.99 5.17 18.80
C GLU A 43 -13.53 5.06 19.26
N THR A 44 -13.23 5.71 20.39
CA THR A 44 -11.96 5.59 21.10
C THR A 44 -12.22 5.16 22.54
N LYS A 45 -11.15 4.87 23.29
CA LYS A 45 -11.26 4.54 24.72
C LYS A 45 -11.92 5.64 25.57
N TRP A 46 -11.86 6.90 25.14
CA TRP A 46 -12.28 8.07 25.95
C TRP A 46 -13.36 8.91 25.28
N TYR A 47 -13.73 8.59 24.04
CA TYR A 47 -14.73 9.32 23.28
C TYR A 47 -15.49 8.36 22.36
N ASN A 48 -16.81 8.48 22.37
CA ASN A 48 -17.70 7.83 21.42
C ASN A 48 -18.75 8.87 21.01
N GLY A 49 -18.67 9.35 19.78
CA GLY A 49 -19.54 10.42 19.31
C GLY A 49 -19.30 10.83 17.87
N PRO A 50 -20.16 11.73 17.35
CA PRO A 50 -20.08 12.20 15.98
C PRO A 50 -18.85 13.09 15.77
N VAL A 51 -18.16 12.88 14.66
CA VAL A 51 -17.04 13.71 14.23
C VAL A 51 -17.22 14.16 12.78
N LEU A 52 -16.62 15.30 12.45
CA LEU A 52 -16.41 15.69 11.07
C LEU A 52 -14.99 15.25 10.69
N MET A 53 -14.88 14.35 9.72
CA MET A 53 -13.58 13.89 9.21
C MET A 53 -13.07 14.88 8.16
N LEU A 54 -11.81 15.31 8.31
CA LEU A 54 -11.10 16.18 7.37
C LEU A 54 -9.78 15.50 7.01
N GLY A 55 -9.68 14.96 5.79
CA GLY A 55 -8.50 14.19 5.38
C GLY A 55 -8.36 12.91 6.20
N MET A 56 -8.87 11.80 5.68
CA MET A 56 -8.69 10.49 6.29
C MET A 56 -7.72 9.67 5.46
N SER A 57 -6.82 8.95 6.13
CA SER A 57 -6.07 7.83 5.56
C SER A 57 -6.20 6.66 6.52
N ALA A 58 -6.81 5.57 6.06
CA ALA A 58 -7.04 4.35 6.83
C ALA A 58 -6.21 3.21 6.25
N ILE A 59 -5.24 2.71 7.02
CA ILE A 59 -4.35 1.64 6.58
C ILE A 59 -5.11 0.31 6.56
N ILE A 60 -5.00 -0.40 5.45
CA ILE A 60 -5.61 -1.71 5.30
C ILE A 60 -4.71 -2.76 5.97
N LEU A 61 -5.27 -3.49 6.94
CA LEU A 61 -4.54 -4.51 7.70
C LEU A 61 -4.79 -5.93 7.17
N GLY A 62 -5.83 -6.14 6.38
CA GLY A 62 -6.25 -7.47 5.90
C GLY A 62 -7.48 -7.38 5.00
N PRO A 63 -7.91 -8.52 4.44
CA PRO A 63 -9.08 -8.62 3.58
C PRO A 63 -10.40 -8.31 4.30
N LEU A 64 -11.42 -7.92 3.52
CA LEU A 64 -12.75 -7.53 4.01
C LEU A 64 -13.50 -8.68 4.71
N ASN A 65 -13.16 -9.93 4.40
CA ASN A 65 -13.75 -11.12 5.01
C ASN A 65 -13.31 -11.35 6.48
N GLY A 66 -12.42 -10.50 7.01
CA GLY A 66 -11.93 -10.57 8.39
C GLY A 66 -10.80 -11.59 8.61
N GLU A 67 -10.25 -12.18 7.56
CA GLU A 67 -9.05 -13.00 7.66
C GLU A 67 -7.83 -12.14 8.02
N PRO A 68 -6.84 -12.70 8.73
CA PRO A 68 -5.68 -11.94 9.18
C PRO A 68 -4.69 -11.61 8.06
N LEU A 69 -4.71 -12.35 6.95
CA LEU A 69 -3.74 -12.28 5.86
C LEU A 69 -4.44 -12.25 4.50
N PHE A 70 -3.83 -11.61 3.52
CA PHE A 70 -4.26 -11.68 2.12
C PHE A 70 -3.81 -13.02 1.50
N GLY A 71 -4.54 -14.09 1.84
CA GLY A 71 -4.16 -15.45 1.46
C GLY A 71 -4.52 -15.86 0.03
N THR A 72 -5.32 -15.05 -0.67
CA THR A 72 -5.86 -15.36 -2.00
C THR A 72 -5.87 -14.10 -2.87
N THR A 73 -5.88 -14.27 -4.19
CA THR A 73 -6.00 -13.14 -5.13
C THR A 73 -7.32 -12.39 -4.97
N GLY A 74 -8.40 -13.11 -4.63
CA GLY A 74 -9.71 -12.53 -4.37
C GLY A 74 -9.69 -11.49 -3.26
N GLY A 75 -8.86 -11.67 -2.21
CA GLY A 75 -8.81 -10.72 -1.09
C GLY A 75 -8.40 -9.29 -1.48
N PHE A 76 -7.49 -9.13 -2.45
CA PHE A 76 -7.11 -7.80 -2.97
C PHE A 76 -8.14 -7.28 -3.99
N GLY A 77 -8.61 -8.13 -4.90
CA GLY A 77 -9.60 -7.76 -5.91
C GLY A 77 -10.93 -7.31 -5.30
N GLU A 78 -11.48 -8.10 -4.37
CA GLU A 78 -12.73 -7.79 -3.66
C GLU A 78 -12.65 -6.46 -2.90
N MET A 79 -11.47 -6.13 -2.36
CA MET A 79 -11.24 -4.86 -1.68
C MET A 79 -11.28 -3.67 -2.65
N VAL A 80 -10.62 -3.78 -3.81
CA VAL A 80 -10.65 -2.76 -4.86
C VAL A 80 -12.08 -2.59 -5.37
N GLU A 81 -12.75 -3.69 -5.73
CA GLU A 81 -14.12 -3.69 -6.24
C GLU A 81 -15.11 -3.11 -5.22
N ALA A 82 -14.93 -3.37 -3.93
CA ALA A 82 -15.79 -2.81 -2.89
C ALA A 82 -15.61 -1.29 -2.76
N LEU A 83 -14.38 -0.77 -2.93
CA LEU A 83 -14.12 0.67 -2.89
C LEU A 83 -14.65 1.38 -4.13
N ASP A 84 -14.59 0.73 -5.30
CA ASP A 84 -15.14 1.27 -6.55
C ASP A 84 -16.69 1.28 -6.57
N GLN A 85 -17.34 0.50 -5.70
CA GLN A 85 -18.80 0.43 -5.59
C GLN A 85 -19.40 1.49 -4.65
N ASP A 86 -18.63 2.03 -3.71
CA ASP A 86 -19.05 3.12 -2.83
C ASP A 86 -18.81 4.48 -3.50
N ASP A 87 -19.68 5.45 -3.20
CA ASP A 87 -19.70 6.79 -3.80
C ASP A 87 -18.31 7.48 -3.82
N GLU A 88 -18.14 8.42 -4.77
CA GLU A 88 -16.93 9.16 -5.23
C GLU A 88 -15.95 9.72 -4.16
N ASP A 89 -16.21 9.53 -2.87
CA ASP A 89 -15.49 10.12 -1.75
C ASP A 89 -14.33 9.26 -1.22
N PHE A 90 -14.31 7.95 -1.46
CA PHE A 90 -13.20 7.07 -1.07
C PHE A 90 -12.44 6.54 -2.27
N TYR A 91 -11.13 6.47 -2.14
CA TYR A 91 -10.28 5.82 -3.12
C TYR A 91 -9.20 5.00 -2.43
N LEU A 92 -8.77 3.94 -3.10
CA LEU A 92 -7.60 3.17 -2.70
C LEU A 92 -6.34 3.94 -3.12
N ASP A 93 -5.41 4.11 -2.18
CA ASP A 93 -4.10 4.70 -2.45
C ASP A 93 -2.98 3.78 -1.94
N GLN A 94 -1.77 4.04 -2.45
CA GLN A 94 -0.52 3.39 -2.09
C GLN A 94 0.44 4.42 -1.50
N ASN A 95 0.59 4.39 -0.18
CA ASN A 95 1.56 5.21 0.53
C ASN A 95 2.82 4.42 0.83
N ALA A 96 3.94 5.11 1.04
CA ALA A 96 5.25 4.49 1.23
C ALA A 96 5.82 4.74 2.62
N ILE A 97 6.62 3.80 3.11
CA ILE A 97 7.54 3.98 4.22
C ILE A 97 8.95 3.55 3.83
N TRP A 98 9.95 4.08 4.54
CA TRP A 98 11.32 3.61 4.49
C TRP A 98 11.66 2.75 5.69
N LEU A 99 12.24 1.58 5.44
CA LEU A 99 12.73 0.66 6.47
C LEU A 99 14.23 0.37 6.25
N PRO A 100 15.06 0.34 7.30
CA PRO A 100 16.46 -0.06 7.18
C PRO A 100 16.61 -1.45 6.56
N ASN A 101 17.57 -1.62 5.65
CA ASN A 101 17.83 -2.91 5.00
C ASN A 101 18.16 -4.02 6.00
N SER A 102 18.73 -3.68 7.15
CA SER A 102 19.08 -4.62 8.22
C SER A 102 17.87 -5.39 8.80
N LEU A 103 16.65 -4.90 8.58
CA LEU A 103 15.42 -5.55 9.05
C LEU A 103 15.00 -6.71 8.15
N PHE A 104 15.45 -6.73 6.90
CA PHE A 104 15.10 -7.76 5.93
C PHE A 104 16.20 -8.81 5.92
N MET A 105 15.86 -10.05 6.28
CA MET A 105 16.81 -11.17 6.23
C MET A 105 16.21 -12.38 5.53
N GLY A 106 17.09 -13.15 4.89
CA GLY A 106 16.75 -14.38 4.19
C GLY A 106 16.38 -14.16 2.72
N ASP A 107 15.94 -15.26 2.09
CA ASP A 107 15.44 -15.27 0.73
C ASP A 107 14.05 -14.63 0.75
N GLY A 108 13.92 -13.39 0.26
CA GLY A 108 12.69 -12.59 0.33
C GLY A 108 12.92 -11.08 0.33
N HIS A 109 14.17 -10.62 0.46
CA HIS A 109 14.50 -9.20 0.28
C HIS A 109 14.57 -8.83 -1.22
N GLU A 110 13.42 -8.86 -1.89
CA GLU A 110 13.28 -8.55 -3.30
C GLU A 110 12.00 -7.76 -3.59
N ARG A 111 11.96 -7.09 -4.74
CA ARG A 111 10.79 -6.30 -5.15
C ARG A 111 9.56 -7.20 -5.31
N GLY A 112 8.43 -6.74 -4.79
CA GLY A 112 7.16 -7.47 -4.79
C GLY A 112 6.99 -8.43 -3.61
N ALA A 113 8.02 -8.64 -2.79
CA ALA A 113 7.88 -9.42 -1.56
C ALA A 113 7.01 -8.68 -0.54
N VAL A 114 6.15 -9.43 0.15
CA VAL A 114 5.25 -8.91 1.18
C VAL A 114 5.77 -9.25 2.58
N TYR A 115 5.82 -8.24 3.44
CA TYR A 115 6.18 -8.36 4.85
C TYR A 115 5.05 -7.86 5.73
N ARG A 116 4.90 -8.47 6.92
CA ARG A 116 4.07 -7.99 8.00
C ARG A 116 4.92 -7.19 8.98
N VAL A 117 4.63 -5.90 9.07
CA VAL A 117 5.32 -4.95 9.94
C VAL A 117 4.45 -4.69 11.18
N SER A 118 5.00 -4.89 12.37
CA SER A 118 4.30 -4.57 13.61
C SER A 118 4.06 -3.07 13.73
N LEU A 119 3.01 -2.67 14.46
CA LEU A 119 2.73 -1.25 14.70
C LEU A 119 3.92 -0.52 15.36
N GLU A 120 4.72 -1.24 16.15
CA GLU A 120 5.87 -0.68 16.87
C GLU A 120 7.05 -0.38 15.94
N ALA A 121 7.21 -1.12 14.83
CA ALA A 121 8.16 -0.80 13.76
C ALA A 121 7.57 0.17 12.73
N PHE A 122 6.26 0.10 12.47
CA PHE A 122 5.61 0.94 11.48
C PHE A 122 5.60 2.42 11.89
N ARG A 123 5.29 2.73 13.16
CA ARG A 123 5.21 4.11 13.65
C ARG A 123 6.50 4.93 13.46
N PRO A 124 7.69 4.45 13.86
CA PRO A 124 8.92 5.19 13.60
C PRO A 124 9.24 5.30 12.11
N ALA A 125 8.93 4.28 11.29
CA ALA A 125 9.13 4.32 9.84
C ALA A 125 8.23 5.37 9.16
N TYR A 126 6.97 5.45 9.59
CA TYR A 126 6.04 6.49 9.16
C TYR A 126 6.55 7.89 9.53
N ASN A 127 6.92 8.11 10.79
CA ASN A 127 7.43 9.41 11.25
C ASN A 127 8.73 9.82 10.54
N PHE A 128 9.61 8.87 10.23
CA PHE A 128 10.82 9.13 9.46
C PHE A 128 10.47 9.56 8.02
N THR A 129 9.51 8.88 7.39
CA THR A 129 9.08 9.19 6.02
C THR A 129 8.42 10.56 5.93
N GLU A 130 7.62 10.94 6.93
CA GLU A 130 6.99 12.26 7.07
C GLU A 130 7.95 13.35 7.62
N HIS A 131 9.26 13.07 7.68
CA HIS A 131 10.28 14.01 8.17
C HIS A 131 10.07 14.52 9.61
N HIS A 132 9.34 13.77 10.43
CA HIS A 132 9.16 14.02 11.86
C HIS A 132 10.24 13.37 12.73
N LEU A 133 11.10 12.54 12.14
CA LEU A 133 12.20 11.85 12.81
C LEU A 133 13.48 11.99 11.98
N ASP A 134 14.61 12.32 12.61
CA ASP A 134 15.90 12.31 11.93
C ASP A 134 16.45 10.88 11.77
N THR A 135 17.39 10.71 10.86
CA THR A 135 17.96 9.40 10.51
C THR A 135 18.61 8.68 11.69
N ASN A 136 19.34 9.39 12.57
CA ASN A 136 20.03 8.73 13.67
C ASN A 136 19.03 8.22 14.71
N THR A 137 18.08 9.08 15.10
CA THR A 137 17.01 8.68 16.02
C THR A 137 16.16 7.54 15.44
N PHE A 138 15.90 7.57 14.13
CA PHE A 138 15.18 6.49 13.46
C PHE A 138 15.95 5.16 13.53
N LEU A 139 17.22 5.15 13.15
CA LEU A 139 18.05 3.93 13.17
C LEU A 139 18.21 3.37 14.59
N GLU A 140 18.36 4.23 15.60
CA GLU A 140 18.38 3.81 17.01
C GLU A 140 17.06 3.13 17.40
N GLN A 141 15.92 3.70 17.01
CA GLN A 141 14.61 3.10 17.29
C GLN A 141 14.38 1.77 16.57
N MET A 142 15.06 1.52 15.44
CA MET A 142 14.90 0.31 14.65
C MET A 142 15.94 -0.78 14.95
N HIS A 143 17.01 -0.48 15.70
CA HIS A 143 18.18 -1.36 15.89
C HIS A 143 17.81 -2.80 16.32
N ASP A 144 16.88 -2.94 17.26
CA ASP A 144 16.47 -4.24 17.83
C ASP A 144 15.07 -4.70 17.37
N ARG A 145 14.54 -4.09 16.30
CA ARG A 145 13.16 -4.34 15.82
C ARG A 145 13.06 -5.34 14.69
N ARG A 146 14.07 -6.18 14.52
CA ARG A 146 14.08 -7.16 13.43
C ARG A 146 12.89 -8.13 13.49
N GLU A 147 12.51 -8.55 14.70
CA GLU A 147 11.37 -9.46 14.90
C GLU A 147 10.01 -8.80 14.60
N ASP A 148 9.98 -7.47 14.50
CA ASP A 148 8.78 -6.70 14.13
C ASP A 148 8.52 -6.69 12.62
N VAL A 149 9.42 -7.24 11.79
CA VAL A 149 9.31 -7.29 10.32
C VAL A 149 9.40 -8.73 9.85
N VAL A 150 8.26 -9.32 9.50
CA VAL A 150 8.15 -10.77 9.22
C VAL A 150 7.77 -10.99 7.76
N PHE A 151 8.55 -11.80 7.05
CA PHE A 151 8.23 -12.18 5.66
C PHE A 151 6.92 -12.98 5.59
N SER A 152 6.07 -12.67 4.62
CA SER A 152 4.78 -13.33 4.39
C SER A 152 4.79 -14.03 3.02
N PRO A 153 5.22 -15.30 2.93
CA PRO A 153 5.27 -16.03 1.67
C PRO A 153 3.89 -16.15 1.01
N GLN A 154 2.86 -16.39 1.82
CA GLN A 154 1.49 -16.56 1.34
C GLN A 154 0.96 -15.28 0.69
N GLU A 155 1.15 -14.13 1.33
CA GLU A 155 0.70 -12.86 0.77
C GLU A 155 1.55 -12.43 -0.41
N THR A 156 2.83 -12.80 -0.42
CA THR A 156 3.72 -12.58 -1.58
C THR A 156 3.20 -13.31 -2.80
N GLU A 157 2.87 -14.60 -2.68
CA GLU A 157 2.30 -15.38 -3.78
C GLU A 157 0.94 -14.83 -4.24
N ALA A 158 0.06 -14.48 -3.29
CA ALA A 158 -1.24 -13.92 -3.60
C ALA A 158 -1.13 -12.57 -4.31
N PHE A 159 -0.25 -11.68 -3.83
CA PHE A 159 -0.02 -10.37 -4.42
C PHE A 159 0.59 -10.48 -5.82
N GLN A 160 1.62 -11.30 -6.01
CA GLN A 160 2.25 -11.50 -7.32
C GLN A 160 1.26 -12.03 -8.36
N LYS A 161 0.38 -12.95 -7.95
CA LYS A 161 -0.65 -13.47 -8.84
C LYS A 161 -1.71 -12.42 -9.16
N TRP A 162 -2.17 -11.66 -8.16
CA TRP A 162 -3.11 -10.56 -8.36
C TRP A 162 -2.55 -9.48 -9.29
N ASP A 163 -1.28 -9.06 -9.10
CA ASP A 163 -0.60 -8.08 -9.94
C ASP A 163 -0.48 -8.57 -11.40
N ALA A 164 -0.13 -9.85 -11.59
CA ALA A 164 -0.11 -10.47 -12.91
C ALA A 164 -1.49 -10.51 -13.58
N ASP A 165 -2.53 -10.89 -12.84
CA ASP A 165 -3.91 -10.92 -13.34
C ASP A 165 -4.41 -9.51 -13.73
N LEU A 166 -4.08 -8.49 -12.93
CA LEU A 166 -4.39 -7.08 -13.20
C LEU A 166 -3.66 -6.56 -14.45
N LEU A 167 -2.37 -6.88 -14.62
CA LEU A 167 -1.62 -6.48 -15.81
C LEU A 167 -2.21 -7.10 -17.08
N LEU A 168 -2.67 -8.35 -17.02
CA LEU A 168 -3.32 -9.02 -18.14
C LEU A 168 -4.65 -8.35 -18.49
N SER A 169 -5.49 -8.02 -17.50
CA SER A 169 -6.77 -7.35 -17.77
C SER A 169 -6.57 -5.96 -18.39
N ILE A 170 -5.62 -5.17 -17.88
CA ILE A 170 -5.27 -3.85 -18.45
C ILE A 170 -4.78 -3.99 -19.89
N GLN A 171 -3.98 -5.01 -20.21
CA GLN A 171 -3.53 -5.27 -21.58
C GLN A 171 -4.69 -5.63 -22.51
N GLU A 172 -5.59 -6.50 -22.06
CA GLU A 172 -6.77 -6.90 -22.83
C GLU A 172 -7.69 -5.70 -23.12
N GLU A 173 -7.96 -4.86 -22.11
CA GLU A 173 -8.75 -3.64 -22.26
C GLU A 173 -8.08 -2.63 -23.21
N TYR A 174 -6.77 -2.44 -23.08
CA TYR A 174 -6.00 -1.58 -23.97
C TYR A 174 -6.10 -2.01 -25.44
N HIS A 175 -6.00 -3.32 -25.70
CA HIS A 175 -6.12 -3.86 -27.05
C HIS A 175 -7.56 -3.86 -27.58
N ALA A 176 -8.56 -3.92 -26.70
CA ALA A 176 -9.97 -3.85 -27.06
C ALA A 176 -10.46 -2.43 -27.34
N ASN A 177 -9.75 -1.39 -26.88
CA ASN A 177 -10.14 0.01 -27.04
C ASN A 177 -9.28 0.76 -28.08
N PRO A 178 -9.79 1.00 -29.31
CA PRO A 178 -9.05 1.68 -30.37
C PRO A 178 -8.62 3.12 -30.01
N ASP A 179 -9.30 3.77 -29.06
CA ASP A 179 -9.00 5.13 -28.65
C ASP A 179 -7.82 5.21 -27.66
N MET A 180 -7.44 4.10 -27.03
CA MET A 180 -6.27 4.02 -26.14
C MET A 180 -4.97 3.68 -26.87
N VAL A 181 -5.04 3.25 -28.14
CA VAL A 181 -3.86 2.92 -28.95
C VAL A 181 -2.99 4.18 -29.11
N LEU A 182 -1.72 4.07 -28.72
CA LEU A 182 -0.72 5.13 -28.88
C LEU A 182 -0.60 5.49 -30.36
N ARG A 183 -1.25 6.59 -30.75
CA ARG A 183 -1.13 7.14 -32.10
C ARG A 183 0.26 7.75 -32.26
N LYS A 184 0.96 7.36 -33.32
CA LYS A 184 2.22 8.04 -33.67
C LYS A 184 1.88 9.46 -34.09
N LYS A 185 2.74 10.42 -33.74
CA LYS A 185 2.57 11.85 -34.04
C LYS A 185 2.33 12.16 -35.53
N ASP A 186 2.65 11.22 -36.42
CA ASP A 186 2.48 11.33 -37.86
C ASP A 186 1.07 10.96 -38.37
N ASP A 187 0.19 10.41 -37.53
CA ASP A 187 -1.20 10.06 -37.88
C ASP A 187 -2.18 11.25 -37.85
N THR A 188 -1.66 12.48 -37.87
CA THR A 188 -2.53 13.66 -37.96
C THR A 188 -2.88 13.88 -39.45
N PRO A 189 -4.16 13.75 -39.87
CA PRO A 189 -4.51 13.97 -41.26
C PRO A 189 -4.18 15.41 -41.64
N THR A 190 -3.29 15.57 -42.63
CA THR A 190 -2.93 16.88 -43.16
C THR A 190 -4.21 17.57 -43.63
N PRO A 191 -4.57 18.76 -43.11
CA PRO A 191 -5.76 19.46 -43.55
C PRO A 191 -5.59 19.76 -45.04
N LYS A 192 -6.52 19.27 -45.87
CA LYS A 192 -6.62 19.71 -47.26
C LYS A 192 -7.04 21.17 -47.23
N LEU A 193 -6.07 22.07 -47.40
CA LEU A 193 -6.33 23.47 -47.72
C LEU A 193 -7.05 23.49 -49.08
N GLY A 194 -8.33 23.86 -49.04
CA GLY A 194 -9.10 24.27 -50.22
C GLY A 194 -8.85 25.73 -50.56
#